data_AF-W2WTZ5-F1
#
_entry.id   AF-W2WTZ5-F1
#
_cell.length_a   1.000
_cell.length_b   1.000
_cell.length_c   1.000
_cell.angle_alpha   90.00
_cell.angle_beta   90.00
_cell.angle_gamma   90.00
#
_symmetry.space_group_name_H-M   'P 1'
#
loop_
_entity.id
_entity.type
_entity.pdbx_description
1 polymer ?
#
loop_
_entity_poly.entity_id
_entity_poly.type
_entity_poly.pdbx_seq_one_letter_code
_entity_poly.pdbx_strand_id
1 'polypeptide(L)'
;MLLNQAADQYGAIESGDEAEKDDVDAGEYDSDQDVEGFCTPEDLVDDVDETEAEITEEVLFAANFLESFGGADEVLAGNLQNIVLRSLLATGWEDVVKPNIDEHMMGPYHPVSNTGSYPGLRQGYSAPSAEALLHGDSPFAQFFYFLPVVLWQHIAGCSNDYHRDMLPLRIDAAYSRYRKKQRRNPDLPRKTRRDI
;
A
#
# COMPACT_ATOMS: atom_id res chain seq x y z
N MET A 1 45.76 -26.93 10.57
CA MET A 1 45.60 -26.61 12.01
C MET A 1 44.93 -25.25 12.06
N LEU A 2 43.59 -25.20 12.17
CA LEU A 2 42.79 -25.13 13.42
C LEU A 2 43.13 -23.85 14.20
N LEU A 3 42.24 -22.97 14.64
CA LEU A 3 40.78 -22.75 14.67
C LEU A 3 40.67 -21.24 15.05
N ASN A 4 39.64 -20.47 14.70
CA ASN A 4 38.50 -20.33 15.60
C ASN A 4 37.35 -19.58 14.93
N GLN A 5 36.28 -20.34 14.85
CA GLN A 5 34.89 -20.02 14.58
C GLN A 5 34.30 -19.28 15.79
N ALA A 6 33.65 -18.13 15.56
CA ALA A 6 32.77 -17.49 16.52
C ALA A 6 31.75 -16.64 15.77
N ALA A 7 30.78 -17.30 15.13
CA ALA A 7 29.62 -16.66 14.52
C ALA A 7 28.31 -17.35 14.92
N ASP A 8 28.28 -18.03 16.08
CA ASP A 8 27.09 -18.68 16.61
C ASP A 8 26.81 -18.17 18.02
N GLN A 9 26.25 -16.95 18.14
CA GLN A 9 25.49 -16.57 19.33
C GLN A 9 24.52 -15.42 19.06
N TYR A 10 23.58 -15.60 18.13
CA TYR A 10 22.32 -14.85 18.22
C TYR A 10 21.48 -15.51 19.31
N GLY A 11 21.39 -14.84 20.46
CA GLY A 11 20.53 -15.26 21.55
C GLY A 11 19.08 -15.36 21.09
N ALA A 12 18.41 -16.44 21.48
CA ALA A 12 16.99 -16.60 21.30
C ALA A 12 16.26 -15.46 22.02
N ILE A 13 15.51 -14.65 21.27
CA ILE A 13 14.59 -13.66 21.83
C ILE A 13 13.34 -14.39 22.30
N GLU A 14 13.25 -14.65 23.61
CA GLU A 14 11.98 -15.02 24.25
C GLU A 14 11.04 -13.80 24.20
N SER A 15 9.93 -13.95 23.50
CA SER A 15 8.85 -12.95 23.44
C SER A 15 8.16 -12.86 24.81
N GLY A 16 8.49 -11.83 25.59
CA GLY A 16 7.86 -11.53 26.87
C GLY A 16 6.49 -10.84 26.71
N ASP A 17 5.45 -11.47 27.23
CA ASP A 17 4.03 -11.05 27.19
C ASP A 17 3.59 -10.25 28.44
N GLU A 18 4.48 -9.42 28.98
CA GLU A 18 4.26 -8.76 30.30
C GLU A 18 3.54 -7.40 30.20
N ALA A 19 2.92 -7.08 29.05
CA ALA A 19 2.31 -5.76 28.82
C ALA A 19 0.88 -5.62 29.41
N GLU A 20 0.30 -6.68 29.97
CA GLU A 20 -1.14 -6.72 30.25
C GLU A 20 -1.58 -6.13 31.61
N LYS A 21 -0.72 -5.34 32.29
CA LYS A 21 -0.99 -4.91 33.68
C LYS A 21 -0.99 -3.42 33.98
N ASP A 22 -0.81 -2.55 33.00
CA ASP A 22 -0.88 -1.11 33.25
C ASP A 22 -2.11 -0.50 32.57
N ASP A 23 -2.67 0.54 33.18
CA ASP A 23 -3.70 1.43 32.64
C ASP A 23 -5.16 1.08 32.96
N VAL A 24 -5.47 1.09 34.26
CA VAL A 24 -6.78 1.58 34.74
C VAL A 24 -6.61 3.04 35.16
N ASP A 25 -6.98 3.98 34.29
CA ASP A 25 -7.32 5.34 34.71
C ASP A 25 -8.75 5.70 34.27
N ALA A 26 -9.48 6.29 35.21
CA ALA A 26 -10.90 6.59 35.12
C ALA A 26 -11.05 8.11 34.98
N GLY A 27 -11.23 8.59 33.74
CA GLY A 27 -11.40 10.00 33.44
C GLY A 27 -12.41 10.20 32.33
N GLU A 28 -13.54 10.78 32.71
CA GLU A 28 -14.73 11.13 31.91
C GLU A 28 -14.46 12.40 31.07
N TYR A 29 -15.03 12.52 29.87
CA TYR A 29 -15.91 13.63 29.42
C TYR A 29 -15.95 13.81 27.90
N ASP A 30 -17.20 13.89 27.43
CA ASP A 30 -17.74 14.04 26.07
C ASP A 30 -17.28 15.28 25.31
N SER A 31 -17.22 15.18 23.97
CA SER A 31 -18.15 15.91 23.09
C SER A 31 -17.82 15.69 21.62
N ASP A 32 -18.84 15.29 20.87
CA ASP A 32 -18.85 15.04 19.43
C ASP A 32 -18.76 16.34 18.61
N GLN A 33 -17.97 16.32 17.54
CA GLN A 33 -18.17 17.26 16.44
C GLN A 33 -17.73 16.64 15.10
N ASP A 34 -18.71 16.22 14.31
CA ASP A 34 -18.54 15.77 12.94
C ASP A 34 -18.16 16.94 12.02
N VAL A 35 -17.07 16.78 11.26
CA VAL A 35 -16.73 17.69 10.15
C VAL A 35 -16.59 16.88 8.85
N GLU A 36 -17.49 17.25 7.97
CA GLU A 36 -17.74 16.93 6.57
C GLU A 36 -16.54 17.15 5.63
N GLY A 37 -16.50 16.43 4.51
CA GLY A 37 -16.00 17.01 3.25
C GLY A 37 -15.03 16.17 2.39
N PHE A 38 -15.55 15.80 1.20
CA PHE A 38 -14.96 16.03 -0.14
C PHE A 38 -13.62 15.34 -0.52
N CYS A 39 -13.25 15.05 -1.76
CA CYS A 39 -13.74 15.26 -3.14
C CYS A 39 -13.03 14.19 -3.99
N THR A 40 -13.67 13.63 -5.01
CA THR A 40 -12.97 12.86 -6.07
C THR A 40 -12.55 13.81 -7.20
N PRO A 41 -11.28 13.85 -7.65
CA PRO A 41 -10.89 14.64 -8.80
C PRO A 41 -11.34 13.94 -10.09
N GLU A 42 -11.96 14.69 -11.00
CA GLU A 42 -12.24 14.28 -12.38
C GLU A 42 -10.95 14.43 -13.21
N ASP A 43 -10.55 13.34 -13.86
CA ASP A 43 -9.34 13.22 -14.68
C ASP A 43 -9.65 13.65 -16.11
N LEU A 44 -9.18 14.84 -16.49
CA LEU A 44 -9.21 15.33 -17.88
C LEU A 44 -7.77 15.61 -18.28
N VAL A 45 -7.17 14.65 -19.00
CA VAL A 45 -5.87 14.79 -19.65
C VAL A 45 -6.14 15.28 -21.08
N ASP A 46 -5.46 16.35 -21.52
CA ASP A 46 -5.45 16.77 -22.92
C ASP A 46 -4.62 15.76 -23.74
N ASP A 47 -5.28 15.01 -24.63
CA ASP A 47 -4.63 14.13 -25.60
C ASP A 47 -3.81 14.97 -26.60
N VAL A 48 -2.55 14.59 -26.82
CA VAL A 48 -1.73 15.17 -27.88
C VAL A 48 -2.29 14.70 -29.23
N ASP A 49 -2.49 15.61 -30.19
CA ASP A 49 -2.98 15.25 -31.52
C ASP A 49 -2.04 14.25 -32.21
N GLU A 50 -2.46 12.99 -32.30
CA GLU A 50 -1.77 11.93 -33.04
C GLU A 50 -1.61 12.31 -34.51
N THR A 51 -0.44 12.00 -35.10
CA THR A 51 -0.21 12.32 -36.52
C THR A 51 -0.91 11.32 -37.43
N GLU A 52 -1.33 11.73 -38.64
CA GLU A 52 -2.00 10.81 -39.59
C GLU A 52 -1.17 9.54 -39.87
N ALA A 53 0.17 9.64 -39.87
CA ALA A 53 1.07 8.52 -40.07
C ALA A 53 1.02 7.52 -38.90
N GLU A 54 1.04 8.02 -37.66
CA GLU A 54 0.95 7.23 -36.44
C GLU A 54 -0.39 6.47 -36.36
N ILE A 55 -1.49 7.16 -36.67
CA ILE A 55 -2.83 6.55 -36.77
C ILE A 55 -2.85 5.45 -37.84
N THR A 56 -2.22 5.68 -39.01
CA THR A 56 -2.19 4.65 -40.06
C THR A 56 -1.36 3.42 -39.67
N GLU A 57 -0.26 3.60 -38.95
CA GLU A 57 0.57 2.50 -38.45
C GLU A 57 -0.18 1.71 -37.37
N GLU A 58 -0.88 2.37 -36.47
CA GLU A 58 -1.70 1.73 -35.43
C GLU A 58 -2.87 0.95 -36.04
N VAL A 59 -3.58 1.52 -37.02
CA VAL A 59 -4.67 0.83 -37.72
C VAL A 59 -4.16 -0.43 -38.44
N LEU A 60 -2.98 -0.36 -39.06
CA LEU A 60 -2.34 -1.52 -39.69
C LEU A 60 -1.92 -2.56 -38.65
N PHE A 61 -1.36 -2.13 -37.51
CA PHE A 61 -1.02 -3.01 -36.41
C PHE A 61 -2.25 -3.74 -35.86
N ALA A 62 -3.33 -3.01 -35.57
CA ALA A 62 -4.57 -3.56 -35.07
C ALA A 62 -5.19 -4.56 -36.05
N ALA A 63 -5.15 -4.27 -37.35
CA ALA A 63 -5.62 -5.19 -38.38
C ALA A 63 -4.83 -6.51 -38.39
N ASN A 64 -3.49 -6.42 -38.39
CA ASN A 64 -2.60 -7.60 -38.35
C ASN A 64 -2.78 -8.41 -37.05
N PHE A 65 -2.95 -7.72 -35.93
CA PHE A 65 -3.21 -8.34 -34.63
C PHE A 65 -4.53 -9.12 -34.65
N LEU A 66 -5.62 -8.53 -35.14
CA LEU A 66 -6.91 -9.20 -35.23
C LEU A 66 -6.89 -10.37 -36.22
N GLU A 67 -6.17 -10.24 -37.33
CA GLU A 67 -5.96 -11.33 -38.28
C GLU A 67 -5.24 -12.53 -37.63
N SER A 68 -4.30 -12.29 -36.71
CA SER A 68 -3.63 -13.36 -35.96
C SER A 68 -4.59 -14.24 -35.17
N PHE A 69 -5.74 -13.69 -34.75
CA PHE A 69 -6.82 -14.42 -34.05
C PHE A 69 -7.86 -15.04 -35.00
N GLY A 70 -7.69 -14.91 -36.32
CA GLY A 70 -8.68 -15.36 -37.32
C GLY A 70 -9.65 -14.27 -37.78
N GLY A 71 -9.39 -13.01 -37.40
CA GLY A 71 -10.19 -11.85 -37.76
C GLY A 71 -11.03 -11.29 -36.61
N ALA A 72 -11.54 -10.07 -36.81
CA ALA A 72 -12.32 -9.36 -35.81
C ALA A 72 -13.59 -10.11 -35.37
N ASP A 73 -14.27 -10.77 -36.31
CA ASP A 73 -15.50 -11.53 -36.03
C ASP A 73 -15.26 -12.68 -35.05
N GLU A 74 -14.12 -13.36 -35.17
CA GLU A 74 -13.74 -14.49 -34.31
C GLU A 74 -13.39 -14.02 -32.89
N VAL A 75 -12.72 -12.87 -32.80
CA VAL A 75 -12.44 -12.21 -31.52
C VAL A 75 -13.73 -11.77 -30.84
N LEU A 76 -14.66 -11.15 -31.58
CA LEU A 76 -15.97 -10.71 -31.06
C LEU A 76 -16.86 -11.89 -30.65
N ALA A 77 -16.73 -13.03 -31.33
CA ALA A 77 -17.39 -14.27 -30.95
C ALA A 77 -16.80 -14.92 -29.66
N GLY A 78 -15.70 -14.37 -29.13
CA GLY A 78 -15.02 -14.87 -27.93
C GLY A 78 -14.05 -16.02 -28.19
N ASN A 79 -13.75 -16.32 -29.46
CA ASN A 79 -12.90 -17.43 -29.88
C ASN A 79 -11.41 -17.02 -29.86
N LEU A 80 -10.92 -16.58 -28.71
CA LEU A 80 -9.53 -16.19 -28.54
C LEU A 80 -8.59 -17.40 -28.63
N GLN A 81 -7.78 -17.44 -29.67
CA GLN A 81 -6.81 -18.51 -29.91
C GLN A 81 -5.72 -18.53 -28.81
N ASN A 82 -5.74 -19.55 -27.96
CA ASN A 82 -4.78 -19.68 -26.84
C ASN A 82 -3.32 -19.73 -27.31
N ILE A 83 -3.06 -20.26 -28.50
CA ILE A 83 -1.72 -20.36 -29.09
C ILE A 83 -1.16 -18.97 -29.37
N VAL A 84 -1.98 -18.05 -29.88
CA VAL A 84 -1.60 -16.66 -30.17
C VAL A 84 -1.29 -15.92 -28.86
N LEU A 85 -2.15 -16.07 -27.84
CA LEU A 85 -1.91 -15.48 -26.52
C LEU A 85 -0.62 -15.99 -25.87
N ARG A 86 -0.32 -17.29 -25.99
CA ARG A 86 0.94 -17.86 -25.50
C ARG A 86 2.16 -17.33 -26.24
N SER A 87 2.03 -17.08 -27.54
CA SER A 87 3.09 -16.46 -28.33
C SER A 87 3.33 -15.02 -27.88
N LEU A 88 2.27 -14.21 -27.78
CA LEU A 88 2.32 -12.82 -27.29
C LEU A 88 2.95 -12.72 -25.89
N LEU A 89 2.64 -13.66 -25.00
CA LEU A 89 3.27 -13.73 -23.68
C LEU A 89 4.79 -13.90 -23.74
N ALA A 90 5.31 -14.56 -24.78
CA ALA A 90 6.73 -14.83 -24.96
C ALA A 90 7.45 -13.74 -25.76
N THR A 91 6.81 -13.18 -26.78
CA THR A 91 7.43 -12.23 -27.72
C THR A 91 7.08 -10.77 -27.43
N GLY A 92 6.06 -10.49 -26.61
CA GLY A 92 5.53 -9.14 -26.40
C GLY A 92 4.48 -8.74 -27.43
N TRP A 93 4.01 -7.50 -27.33
CA TRP A 93 3.01 -6.90 -28.22
C TRP A 93 3.61 -6.34 -29.51
N GLU A 94 4.86 -5.89 -29.45
CA GLU A 94 5.61 -5.29 -30.56
C GLU A 94 7.05 -5.79 -30.55
N ASP A 95 7.71 -5.72 -31.70
CA ASP A 95 9.15 -5.93 -31.78
C ASP A 95 9.87 -4.84 -30.96
N VAL A 96 10.84 -5.25 -30.14
CA VAL A 96 11.63 -4.33 -29.34
C VAL A 96 12.56 -3.53 -30.26
N VAL A 97 12.09 -2.36 -30.71
CA VAL A 97 12.92 -1.39 -31.39
C VAL A 97 13.81 -0.75 -30.34
N LYS A 98 15.09 -1.14 -30.30
CA LYS A 98 16.07 -0.46 -29.45
C LYS A 98 16.41 0.88 -30.11
N PRO A 99 16.01 2.04 -29.55
CA PRO A 99 16.37 3.32 -30.13
C PRO A 99 17.89 3.45 -30.13
N ASN A 100 18.46 3.94 -31.23
CA ASN A 100 19.88 4.26 -31.29
C ASN A 100 20.14 5.50 -30.41
N ILE A 101 20.60 5.26 -29.19
CA ILE A 101 20.93 6.31 -28.23
C ILE A 101 22.38 6.81 -28.36
N ASP A 102 23.20 6.22 -29.23
CA ASP A 102 24.64 6.54 -29.29
C ASP A 102 24.86 8.02 -29.66
N GLU A 103 24.10 8.56 -30.62
CA GLU A 103 24.16 9.99 -30.96
C GLU A 103 23.73 10.88 -29.77
N HIS A 104 22.73 10.46 -29.01
CA HIS A 104 22.23 11.19 -27.85
C HIS A 104 23.21 11.14 -26.67
N MET A 105 23.92 10.02 -26.49
CA MET A 105 24.89 9.80 -25.41
C MET A 105 26.26 10.42 -25.69
N MET A 106 26.61 10.64 -26.97
CA MET A 106 27.87 11.27 -27.39
C MET A 106 27.80 12.80 -27.44
N GLY A 107 26.60 13.37 -27.36
CA GLY A 107 26.38 14.81 -27.26
C GLY A 107 26.61 15.35 -25.85
N PRO A 108 27.00 16.62 -25.68
CA PRO A 108 26.99 17.27 -24.39
C PRO A 108 25.56 17.31 -23.83
N TYR A 109 25.42 17.13 -22.51
CA TYR A 109 24.12 17.21 -21.86
C TYR A 109 23.50 18.60 -22.08
N HIS A 110 22.31 18.63 -22.67
CA HIS A 110 21.47 19.81 -22.76
C HIS A 110 20.32 19.68 -21.75
N PRO A 111 20.29 20.49 -20.67
CA PRO A 111 19.19 20.47 -19.73
C PRO A 111 17.88 20.77 -20.47
N VAL A 112 16.96 19.81 -20.47
CA VAL A 112 15.61 20.01 -21.00
C VAL A 112 14.82 20.82 -19.97
N SER A 113 14.18 21.89 -20.41
CA SER A 113 13.34 22.71 -19.54
C SER A 113 12.05 21.95 -19.21
N ASN A 114 12.04 21.24 -18.08
CA ASN A 114 10.88 20.47 -17.61
C ASN A 114 9.75 21.36 -17.03
N THR A 115 9.86 22.69 -17.17
CA THR A 115 8.89 23.68 -16.67
C THR A 115 7.48 23.53 -17.26
N GLY A 116 7.30 22.73 -18.32
CA GLY A 116 5.98 22.45 -18.92
C GLY A 116 5.59 20.98 -18.91
N SER A 117 6.50 20.06 -18.57
CA SER A 117 6.26 18.61 -18.73
C SER A 117 5.27 18.04 -17.72
N TYR A 118 5.12 18.69 -16.56
CA TYR A 118 4.16 18.32 -15.53
C TYR A 118 3.44 19.59 -15.05
N PRO A 119 2.41 20.06 -15.78
CA PRO A 119 1.74 21.33 -15.50
C PRO A 119 1.03 21.37 -14.14
N GLY A 120 0.75 20.20 -13.53
CA GLY A 120 0.22 20.08 -12.17
C GLY A 120 1.29 19.99 -11.07
N LEU A 121 2.57 19.85 -11.42
CA LEU A 121 3.62 19.74 -10.41
C LEU A 121 3.91 21.11 -9.80
N ARG A 122 3.97 21.14 -8.47
CA ARG A 122 4.16 22.39 -7.73
C ARG A 122 5.47 23.07 -8.14
N GLN A 123 5.37 24.15 -8.90
CA GLN A 123 6.51 24.97 -9.29
C GLN A 123 6.85 25.93 -8.16
N GLY A 124 7.74 25.51 -7.26
CA GLY A 124 8.14 26.30 -6.11
C GLY A 124 9.12 25.58 -5.20
N TYR A 125 9.37 26.17 -4.04
CA TYR A 125 10.23 25.57 -3.02
C TYR A 125 9.68 24.21 -2.57
N SER A 126 10.52 23.18 -2.67
CA SER A 126 10.18 21.77 -2.39
C SER A 126 11.09 21.21 -1.29
N ALA A 127 11.17 21.92 -0.17
CA ALA A 127 11.90 21.49 1.03
C ALA A 127 11.03 21.66 2.29
N PRO A 128 11.47 21.12 3.44
CA PRO A 128 10.75 21.28 4.70
C PRO A 128 10.43 22.74 4.99
N SER A 129 9.26 22.97 5.59
CA SER A 129 8.89 24.32 6.05
C SER A 129 9.91 24.83 7.08
N ALA A 130 9.97 26.15 7.26
CA ALA A 130 10.82 26.75 8.29
C ALA A 130 10.51 26.16 9.68
N GLU A 131 9.25 25.85 9.95
CA GLU A 131 8.81 25.22 11.21
C GLU A 131 9.32 23.78 11.34
N ALA A 132 9.22 22.97 10.29
CA ALA A 132 9.77 21.61 10.29
C ALA A 132 11.29 21.63 10.51
N LEU A 133 12.00 22.61 9.94
CA LEU A 133 13.45 22.77 10.15
C LEU A 133 13.81 23.07 11.61
N LEU A 134 12.96 23.75 12.38
CA LEU A 134 13.20 24.00 13.81
C LEU A 134 13.25 22.70 14.64
N HIS A 135 12.68 21.61 14.12
CA HIS A 135 12.65 20.30 14.77
C HIS A 135 13.64 19.31 14.16
N GLY A 136 14.37 19.71 13.10
CA GLY A 136 15.25 18.82 12.34
C GLY A 136 16.49 18.33 13.10
N ASP A 137 16.90 19.02 14.15
CA ASP A 137 18.09 18.67 14.95
C ASP A 137 17.88 17.46 15.86
N SER A 138 16.64 16.98 16.00
CA SER A 138 16.31 15.80 16.80
C SER A 138 15.29 14.91 16.08
N PRO A 139 15.60 13.61 15.84
CA PRO A 139 14.64 12.70 15.22
C PRO A 139 13.34 12.58 16.02
N PHE A 140 13.40 12.71 17.35
CA PHE A 140 12.21 12.71 18.19
C PHE A 140 11.42 14.01 18.07
N ALA A 141 12.08 15.17 17.97
CA ALA A 141 11.37 16.43 17.76
C ALA A 141 10.66 16.44 16.40
N GLN A 142 11.33 15.94 15.35
CA GLN A 142 10.72 15.76 14.03
C GLN A 142 9.54 14.78 14.05
N PHE A 143 9.67 13.69 14.82
CA PHE A 143 8.58 12.73 15.02
C PHE A 143 7.36 13.39 15.69
N PHE A 144 7.54 14.13 16.79
CA PHE A 144 6.44 14.80 17.48
C PHE A 144 5.88 16.00 16.72
N TYR A 145 6.64 16.61 15.81
CA TYR A 145 6.12 17.60 14.88
C TYR A 145 5.04 17.00 13.96
N PHE A 146 5.24 15.77 13.48
CA PHE A 146 4.24 15.06 12.65
C PHE A 146 3.20 14.27 13.46
N LEU A 147 3.54 13.88 14.69
CA LEU A 147 2.66 13.17 15.61
C LEU A 147 2.46 13.98 16.90
N PRO A 148 1.72 15.11 16.84
CA PRO A 148 1.60 16.04 17.95
C PRO A 148 0.75 15.47 19.08
N VAL A 149 1.04 15.89 20.32
CA VAL A 149 0.14 15.88 21.51
C VAL A 149 -1.17 15.09 21.38
N VAL A 150 -2.08 15.84 20.78
CA VAL A 150 -3.48 15.58 20.63
C VAL A 150 -3.76 14.35 19.77
N LEU A 151 -2.93 14.06 18.76
CA LEU A 151 -3.15 12.96 17.84
C LEU A 151 -2.92 11.60 18.50
N TRP A 152 -1.89 11.44 19.32
CA TRP A 152 -1.63 10.18 20.03
C TRP A 152 -2.61 9.98 21.20
N GLN A 153 -3.04 11.06 21.84
CA GLN A 153 -4.15 11.02 22.78
C GLN A 153 -5.46 10.56 22.10
N HIS A 154 -5.77 11.08 20.91
CA HIS A 154 -6.91 10.64 20.13
C HIS A 154 -6.82 9.16 19.74
N ILE A 155 -5.65 8.71 19.24
CA ILE A 155 -5.41 7.29 18.92
C ILE A 155 -5.62 6.40 20.14
N ALA A 156 -5.11 6.81 21.31
CA ALA A 156 -5.29 6.08 22.56
C ALA A 156 -6.78 5.98 22.95
N GLY A 157 -7.52 7.10 22.83
CA GLY A 157 -8.96 7.14 23.04
C GLY A 157 -9.70 6.12 22.15
N CYS A 158 -9.55 6.24 20.82
CA CYS A 158 -10.19 5.34 19.88
C CYS A 158 -9.81 3.86 20.09
N SER A 159 -8.55 3.60 20.44
CA SER A 159 -8.07 2.23 20.70
C SER A 159 -8.74 1.62 21.94
N ASN A 160 -8.91 2.43 22.98
CA ASN A 160 -9.59 2.02 24.20
C ASN A 160 -11.08 1.78 23.94
N ASP A 161 -11.76 2.64 23.18
CA ASP A 161 -13.16 2.47 22.82
C ASP A 161 -13.37 1.16 22.06
N TYR A 162 -12.57 0.94 21.01
CA TYR A 162 -12.59 -0.30 20.25
C TYR A 162 -12.35 -1.52 21.15
N HIS A 163 -11.41 -1.43 22.09
CA HIS A 163 -11.15 -2.50 23.03
C HIS A 163 -12.38 -2.79 23.90
N ARG A 164 -13.01 -1.77 24.48
CA ARG A 164 -14.22 -1.90 25.32
C ARG A 164 -15.39 -2.50 24.55
N ASP A 165 -15.62 -2.06 23.33
CA ASP A 165 -16.69 -2.58 22.47
C ASP A 165 -16.48 -4.04 22.10
N MET A 166 -15.22 -4.44 21.89
CA MET A 166 -14.88 -5.80 21.50
C MET A 166 -14.78 -6.77 22.68
N LEU A 167 -14.56 -6.29 23.91
CA LEU A 167 -14.39 -7.13 25.09
C LEU A 167 -15.54 -8.14 25.29
N PRO A 168 -16.83 -7.75 25.28
CA PRO A 168 -17.93 -8.70 25.44
C PRO A 168 -17.94 -9.81 24.38
N LEU A 169 -17.72 -9.44 23.12
CA LEU A 169 -17.68 -10.38 22.00
C LEU A 169 -16.52 -11.37 22.13
N ARG A 170 -15.34 -10.88 22.55
CA ARG A 170 -14.16 -11.71 22.79
C ARG A 170 -14.38 -12.69 23.95
N ILE A 171 -14.98 -12.23 25.05
CA ILE A 171 -15.36 -13.07 26.20
C ILE A 171 -16.36 -14.15 25.75
N ASP A 172 -17.39 -13.79 24.99
CA ASP A 172 -18.41 -14.74 24.52
C ASP A 172 -17.83 -15.78 23.57
N ALA A 173 -16.90 -15.37 22.69
CA ALA A 173 -16.20 -16.28 21.80
C ALA A 173 -15.26 -17.23 22.58
N ALA A 174 -14.54 -16.72 23.58
CA ALA A 174 -13.69 -17.53 24.45
C ALA A 174 -14.52 -18.53 25.27
N TYR A 175 -15.65 -18.10 25.84
CA TYR A 175 -16.59 -18.95 26.56
C TYR A 175 -17.19 -20.05 25.69
N SER A 176 -17.61 -19.70 24.48
CA SER A 176 -18.12 -20.68 23.52
C SER A 176 -17.07 -21.74 23.16
N ARG A 177 -15.80 -21.35 22.98
CA ARG A 177 -14.69 -22.28 22.76
C ARG A 177 -14.44 -23.17 23.97
N TYR A 178 -14.45 -22.61 25.17
CA TYR A 178 -14.29 -23.36 26.42
C TYR A 178 -15.36 -24.43 26.59
N ARG A 179 -16.63 -24.08 26.39
CA ARG A 179 -17.75 -25.04 26.46
C ARG A 179 -17.61 -26.17 25.46
N LYS A 180 -17.16 -25.88 24.23
CA LYS A 180 -16.90 -26.93 23.22
C LYS A 180 -15.79 -27.88 23.68
N LYS A 181 -14.70 -27.36 24.28
CA LYS A 181 -13.63 -28.18 24.85
C LYS A 181 -14.12 -29.05 26.02
N GLN A 182 -14.87 -28.46 26.95
CA GLN A 182 -15.43 -29.18 28.10
C GLN A 182 -16.40 -30.31 27.69
N ARG A 183 -17.20 -30.11 26.64
CA ARG A 183 -18.05 -31.20 26.11
C ARG A 183 -17.25 -32.39 25.60
N ARG A 184 -16.02 -32.17 25.13
CA ARG A 184 -15.12 -33.22 24.64
C ARG A 184 -14.26 -33.82 25.75
N ASN A 185 -14.01 -33.07 26.83
CA ASN A 185 -13.25 -33.52 27.99
C ASN A 185 -13.99 -33.13 29.29
N PRO A 186 -14.73 -34.07 29.90
CA PRO A 186 -15.55 -33.81 31.09
C PRO A 186 -14.72 -33.54 32.35
N ASP A 187 -13.43 -33.83 32.36
CA ASP A 187 -12.53 -33.59 33.50
C ASP A 187 -12.17 -32.09 33.64
N LEU A 188 -12.47 -31.27 32.62
CA LEU A 188 -12.25 -29.83 32.68
C LEU A 188 -13.25 -29.16 33.65
N PRO A 189 -12.79 -28.20 34.49
CA PRO A 189 -13.64 -27.56 35.48
C PRO A 189 -14.83 -26.83 34.86
N ARG A 190 -15.92 -26.66 35.59
CA ARG A 190 -17.02 -25.82 35.11
C ARG A 190 -16.66 -24.36 35.33
N LYS A 191 -16.54 -23.63 34.23
CA LYS A 191 -16.38 -22.17 34.21
C LYS A 191 -17.67 -21.51 33.72
N THR A 192 -17.97 -20.37 34.29
CA THR A 192 -18.99 -19.43 33.83
C THR A 192 -18.36 -18.35 32.96
N ARG A 193 -19.19 -17.50 32.34
CA ARG A 193 -18.72 -16.37 31.54
C ARG A 193 -17.85 -15.39 32.35
N ARG A 194 -18.01 -15.33 33.67
CA ARG A 194 -17.23 -14.48 34.58
C ARG A 194 -15.85 -15.04 34.91
N ASP A 195 -15.64 -16.33 34.66
CA ASP A 195 -14.38 -17.04 34.96
C ASP A 195 -13.45 -17.12 33.73
N ILE A 196 -13.80 -16.36 32.69
CA ILE A 196 -13.07 -16.15 31.44
C ILE A 196 -12.79 -14.67 31.33
#